data_AF-A0A920DIZ4-F1
#
_entry.id   AF-A0A920DIZ4-F1
#
_cell.length_a   1.000
_cell.length_b   1.000
_cell.length_c   1.000
_cell.angle_alpha   90.00
_cell.angle_beta   90.00
_cell.angle_gamma   90.00
#
_symmetry.space_group_name_H-M   'P 1'
#
loop_
_entity.id
_entity.type
_entity.pdbx_description
1 polymer ?
#
loop_
_entity_poly.entity_id
_entity_poly.type
_entity_poly.pdbx_seq_one_letter_code
_entity_poly.pdbx_strand_id
1 'polypeptide(L)' 'MNYRPEIDGLRALAVLPVVFFHLGWSIFDGGYIGVDIFFVISGYLIATLIIKEIEDDPFP' A
#
# COMPACT_ATOMS: atom_id res chain seq x y z
N MET A 1 -6.95 -3.31 -16.21
CA MET A 1 -5.63 -3.61 -15.62
C MET A 1 -5.61 -5.09 -15.32
N ASN A 2 -4.53 -5.78 -15.64
CA ASN A 2 -4.33 -7.11 -15.06
C ASN A 2 -4.08 -6.92 -13.57
N TYR A 3 -4.82 -7.67 -12.75
CA TYR A 3 -4.59 -7.74 -11.31
C TYR A 3 -3.11 -8.08 -11.04
N ARG A 4 -2.48 -7.31 -10.15
CA ARG A 4 -1.05 -7.43 -9.82
C ARG A 4 -0.88 -7.93 -8.38
N PRO A 5 -1.01 -9.25 -8.15
CA PRO A 5 -0.98 -9.83 -6.81
C PRO A 5 0.31 -9.52 -6.06
N GLU A 6 1.42 -9.27 -6.76
CA GLU A 6 2.69 -8.90 -6.15
C GLU A 6 2.65 -7.55 -5.43
N ILE A 7 1.83 -6.59 -5.90
CA ILE A 7 1.66 -5.28 -5.25
C ILE A 7 0.87 -5.43 -3.94
N ASP A 8 -0.18 -6.26 -3.96
CA ASP A 8 -0.95 -6.55 -2.76
C ASP A 8 -0.14 -7.35 -1.74
N GLY A 9 0.74 -8.25 -2.21
CA GLY A 9 1.73 -8.92 -1.37
C GLY A 9 2.70 -7.95 -0.70
N LEU A 10 3.21 -6.95 -1.43
CA LEU A 10 4.07 -5.91 -0.86
C LEU A 10 3.33 -5.05 0.19
N ARG A 11 2.05 -4.76 -0.03
CA ARG A 11 1.20 -4.07 0.97
C ARG A 11 1.04 -4.93 2.22
N ALA A 12 0.75 -6.22 2.07
CA ALA A 12 0.64 -7.14 3.21
C ALA A 12 1.95 -7.22 4.01
N LEU A 13 3.09 -7.23 3.32
CA LEU A 13 4.41 -7.21 3.96
C LEU A 13 4.65 -5.89 4.72
N ALA A 14 4.26 -4.76 4.16
CA ALA A 14 4.38 -3.44 4.79
C ALA A 14 3.59 -3.31 6.11
N VAL A 15 2.55 -4.13 6.30
CA VAL A 15 1.76 -4.17 7.55
C VAL A 15 2.48 -4.92 8.68
N LEU A 16 3.40 -5.85 8.39
CA LEU A 16 4.05 -6.67 9.44
C LEU A 16 4.79 -5.84 10.50
N PRO A 17 5.64 -4.86 10.14
CA PRO A 17 6.30 -4.00 11.13
C PRO A 17 5.31 -3.19 11.97
N VAL A 18 4.16 -2.79 11.38
CA VAL A 18 3.09 -2.07 12.09
C VAL A 18 2.48 -2.96 13.17
N VAL A 19 2.15 -4.21 12.82
CA VAL A 19 1.59 -5.17 13.78
C VAL A 19 2.60 -5.48 14.88
N PHE A 20 3.86 -5.77 14.55
CA PHE A 20 4.88 -6.08 15.56
C PHE A 20 5.18 -4.91 16.50
N PHE A 21 5.14 -3.67 16.00
CA PHE A 21 5.22 -2.47 16.84
C PHE A 21 4.06 -2.41 17.85
N HIS A 22 2.82 -2.64 17.42
CA HIS A 22 1.66 -2.63 18.31
C HIS A 22 1.66 -3.79 19.32
N LEU A 23 2.38 -4.88 19.04
CA LEU A 23 2.57 -6.00 19.96
C LEU A 23 3.65 -5.75 21.03
N GLY A 24 4.30 -4.57 21.03
CA GLY A 24 5.28 -4.19 22.05
C GLY A 24 6.66 -4.83 21.88
N TRP A 25 6.99 -5.30 20.67
CA TRP A 25 8.35 -5.73 20.37
C TRP A 25 9.27 -4.51 20.19
N SER A 26 10.18 -4.28 21.15
CA SER A 26 11.14 -3.16 21.16
C SER A 26 12.10 -3.10 19.97
N ILE A 27 12.20 -4.19 19.19
CA ILE A 27 12.99 -4.24 17.95
C ILE A 27 12.30 -3.43 16.83
N PHE A 28 10.99 -3.18 16.96
CA PHE A 28 10.14 -2.54 15.95
C PHE A 28 9.73 -1.11 16.33
N ASP A 29 10.53 -0.37 17.11
CA ASP A 29 10.28 1.05 17.45
C ASP A 29 10.08 1.97 16.21
N GLY A 30 10.43 1.48 15.01
CA GLY A 30 10.17 2.08 13.70
C GLY A 30 8.90 1.62 12.98
N GLY A 31 7.86 1.12 13.68
CA GLY A 31 6.63 0.59 13.06
C GLY A 31 5.92 1.56 12.11
N TYR A 32 6.12 2.87 12.27
CA TYR A 32 5.60 3.91 11.37
C TYR A 32 6.14 3.80 9.93
N ILE A 33 7.33 3.23 9.72
CA ILE A 33 7.91 3.01 8.38
C ILE A 33 7.03 2.06 7.57
N GLY A 34 6.48 1.03 8.21
CA GLY A 34 5.54 0.11 7.55
C GLY A 34 4.26 0.82 7.09
N VAL A 35 3.79 1.78 7.89
CA VAL A 35 2.64 2.63 7.56
C VAL A 35 2.94 3.50 6.33
N ASP A 36 4.10 4.17 6.32
CA ASP A 36 4.53 5.02 5.20
C ASP A 36 4.62 4.23 3.89
N ILE A 37 5.27 3.06 3.92
CA ILE A 37 5.41 2.18 2.76
C ILE A 37 4.03 1.72 2.26
N PHE A 38 3.14 1.29 3.16
CA PHE A 38 1.79 0.85 2.81
C PHE A 38 1.00 1.95 2.09
N PHE A 39 1.06 3.17 2.60
CA PHE A 39 0.35 4.30 2.00
C PHE A 39 0.93 4.73 0.65
N VAL A 40 2.26 4.70 0.49
CA VAL A 40 2.90 4.99 -0.80
C VAL A 40 2.47 3.99 -1.88
N ILE A 41 2.49 2.68 -1.57
CA ILE A 41 2.07 1.64 -2.53
C ILE A 41 0.58 1.78 -2.86
N SER A 42 -0.25 2.05 -1.85
CA SER A 42 -1.69 2.23 -2.05
C SER A 42 -1.98 3.48 -2.88
N GLY A 43 -1.26 4.58 -2.63
CA GLY A 43 -1.36 5.82 -3.41
C GLY A 43 -0.98 5.62 -4.87
N TYR A 44 0.11 4.89 -5.14
CA TYR A 44 0.49 4.51 -6.50
C TYR A 44 -0.63 3.73 -7.22
N LEU A 45 -1.21 2.71 -6.56
CA LEU A 45 -2.28 1.90 -7.14
C LEU A 45 -3.54 2.74 -7.41
N ILE A 46 -4.00 3.51 -6.42
CA ILE A 46 -5.19 4.36 -6.54
C ILE A 46 -5.00 5.41 -7.65
N ALA A 47 -3.86 6.11 -7.67
CA ALA A 47 -3.59 7.10 -8.71
C ALA A 47 -3.60 6.46 -10.11
N THR A 48 -2.99 5.28 -10.26
CA THR A 48 -2.98 4.58 -11.56
C THR A 48 -4.39 4.12 -11.95
N LEU A 49 -5.22 3.70 -11.00
CA LEU A 49 -6.62 3.35 -11.25
C LEU A 49 -7.43 4.57 -11.71
N ILE A 50 -7.28 5.71 -11.02
CA ILE A 50 -7.95 6.97 -11.39
C ILE A 50 -7.53 7.43 -12.79
N ILE A 51 -6.23 7.43 -13.10
CA ILE A 51 -5.73 7.81 -14.43
C ILE A 51 -6.34 6.91 -15.50
N LYS A 52 -6.36 5.59 -15.25
CA LYS A 52 -6.97 4.65 -16.20
C LYS A 52 -8.48 4.87 -16.36
N GLU A 53 -9.19 5.15 -15.28
CA GLU A 53 -10.62 5.43 -15.32
C GLU A 53 -10.91 6.67 -16.18
N ILE A 54 -10.10 7.72 -16.04
CA ILE A 54 -10.18 8.93 -16.87
C ILE A 54 -9.82 8.65 -18.35
N GLU A 55 -8.87 7.75 -18.62
CA GLU A 55 -8.52 7.37 -20.00
C GLU A 55 -9.62 6.50 -20.65
N ASP A 56 -10.21 5.58 -19.90
CA ASP A 56 -11.24 4.66 -20.39
C ASP A 56 -12.61 5.37 -20.55
N ASP A 57 -12.92 6.35 -19.69
CA ASP A 57 -14.12 7.19 -19.79
C ASP A 57 -13.83 8.63 -19.34
N PRO A 58 -13.40 9.52 -20.26
CA PRO A 58 -13.03 10.88 -19.92
C PRO A 58 -14.16 11.72 -19.33
N PHE A 59 -15.43 11.34 -19.57
CA PHE A 59 -16.63 12.01 -19.07
C PHE A 59 -17.87 11.07 -19.14
N PRO A 60 -18.56 10.78 -18.02
CA PRO A 60 -19.88 10.12 -18.05
C PRO A 60 -21.00 11.04 -18.55
#